data_AF-A0A662UY87-F1
#
_entry.id   AF-A0A662UY87-F1
#
_cell.length_a   1.000
_cell.length_b   1.000
_cell.length_c   1.000
_cell.angle_alpha   90.00
_cell.angle_beta   90.00
_cell.angle_gamma   90.00
#
_symmetry.space_group_name_H-M   'P 1'
#
loop_
_entity.id
_entity.type
_entity.pdbx_description
1 polymer ?
#
loop_
_entity_poly.entity_id
_entity_poly.type
_entity_poly.pdbx_seq_one_letter_code
_entity_poly.pdbx_strand_id
1 'polypeptide(L)'
;MEDRVVQTVIRTKPRLKVYARAYPVTALAPKDAQVNRRIAFAEAAKKAKGLKGLAPDGLPWAAHFVKEELSGKTAPKELKYVKKPKWLEELEKVKASMELLARICARAPPPYAKTPPKS
;
A
#
# COMPACT_ATOMS: atom_id res chain seq x y z
N MET A 1 11.16 -14.49 5.74
CA MET A 1 10.63 -13.70 6.87
C MET A 1 10.81 -12.25 6.45
N GLU A 2 9.76 -11.54 6.09
CA GLU A 2 9.90 -10.13 5.69
C GLU A 2 10.23 -9.32 6.94
N ASP A 3 11.39 -8.67 6.94
CA ASP A 3 11.81 -7.77 8.00
C ASP A 3 10.77 -6.66 8.17
N ARG A 4 9.91 -6.81 9.18
CA ARG A 4 8.93 -5.80 9.53
C ARG A 4 9.68 -4.64 10.13
N VAL A 5 10.00 -3.65 9.30
CA VAL A 5 10.63 -2.40 9.72
C VAL A 5 9.86 -1.83 10.91
N VAL A 6 10.56 -1.60 12.02
CA VAL A 6 10.01 -1.01 13.24
C VAL A 6 10.07 0.51 13.10
N GLN A 7 8.96 1.19 13.35
CA GLN A 7 8.86 2.64 13.36
C GLN A 7 8.84 3.15 14.80
N THR A 8 9.78 4.01 15.15
CA THR A 8 9.69 4.82 16.38
C THR A 8 8.77 6.00 16.15
N VAL A 9 7.70 6.10 16.92
CA VAL A 9 6.76 7.23 16.87
C VAL A 9 6.99 8.13 18.05
N ILE A 10 7.20 9.41 17.76
CA ILE A 10 7.32 10.47 18.75
C ILE A 10 6.10 11.39 18.60
N ARG A 11 5.26 11.46 19.63
CA ARG A 11 4.13 12.41 19.70
C ARG A 11 4.41 13.40 20.82
N THR A 12 4.40 14.69 20.51
CA THR A 12 4.71 15.75 21.48
C THR A 12 3.46 16.31 22.17
N LYS A 13 2.28 16.20 21.56
CA LYS A 13 1.00 16.71 22.10
C LYS A 13 -0.01 15.59 22.35
N PRO A 14 -0.84 15.64 23.42
CA PRO A 14 -0.81 16.64 24.52
C PRO A 14 0.33 16.43 25.54
N ARG A 15 0.99 15.27 25.56
CA ARG A 15 2.20 14.97 26.35
C ARG A 15 3.16 14.17 25.48
N LEU A 16 4.48 14.24 25.77
CA LEU A 16 5.47 13.43 25.06
C LEU A 16 5.18 11.95 25.23
N LYS A 17 5.01 11.24 24.11
CA LYS A 17 4.87 9.78 24.04
C LYS A 17 5.81 9.26 22.97
N VAL A 18 6.65 8.31 23.37
CA VAL A 18 7.56 7.60 22.47
C VAL A 18 7.21 6.13 22.54
N TYR A 19 6.90 5.53 21.39
CA TYR A 19 6.57 4.10 21.33
C TYR A 19 7.00 3.52 19.98
N ALA A 20 7.38 2.25 19.99
CA ALA A 20 7.64 1.48 18.78
C ALA A 20 6.32 0.95 18.21
N ARG A 21 6.18 0.96 16.89
CA ARG A 21 5.08 0.31 16.17
C ARG A 21 5.62 -0.40 14.94
N ALA A 22 4.89 -1.38 14.43
CA ALA A 22 5.15 -1.88 13.08
C ALA A 22 4.96 -0.75 12.06
N TYR A 23 5.89 -0.62 11.11
CA TYR A 23 5.76 0.32 10.02
C TYR A 23 4.47 0.00 9.24
N PRO A 24 3.60 0.99 8.98
CA PRO A 24 2.34 0.74 8.31
C PRO A 24 2.58 0.22 6.89
N VAL A 25 1.95 -0.90 6.55
CA VAL A 25 2.08 -1.53 5.23
C VAL A 25 1.72 -0.56 4.10
N THR A 26 0.71 0.29 4.30
CA THR A 26 0.25 1.29 3.31
C THR A 26 1.26 2.40 3.03
N ALA A 27 2.34 2.50 3.80
CA ALA A 27 3.45 3.40 3.48
C ALA A 27 4.45 2.77 2.50
N LEU A 28 4.59 1.43 2.49
CA LEU A 28 5.40 0.69 1.50
C LEU A 28 4.59 0.32 0.26
N ALA A 29 3.39 -0.22 0.48
CA ALA A 29 2.46 -0.68 -0.56
C ALA A 29 1.12 0.08 -0.41
N PRO A 30 1.04 1.33 -0.88
CA PRO A 30 -0.19 2.10 -0.82
C PRO A 30 -1.27 1.47 -1.72
N LYS A 31 -2.53 1.52 -1.31
CA LYS A 31 -3.66 1.11 -2.15
C LYS A 31 -3.92 2.13 -3.25
N ASP A 32 -4.52 1.73 -4.36
CA ASP A 32 -4.79 2.60 -5.51
C ASP A 32 -5.61 3.84 -5.14
N ALA A 33 -6.66 3.68 -4.32
CA ALA A 33 -7.42 4.81 -3.80
C ALA A 33 -6.56 5.78 -2.95
N GLN A 34 -5.57 5.28 -2.20
CA GLN A 34 -4.65 6.14 -1.44
C GLN A 34 -3.69 6.88 -2.37
N VAL A 35 -3.18 6.21 -3.41
CA VAL A 35 -2.32 6.82 -4.44
C VAL A 35 -3.06 7.93 -5.16
N ASN A 36 -4.25 7.65 -5.68
CA ASN A 36 -5.10 8.63 -6.36
C ASN A 36 -5.32 9.90 -5.51
N ARG A 37 -5.61 9.73 -4.21
CA ARG A 37 -5.87 10.86 -3.32
C ARG A 37 -4.60 11.64 -2.96
N ARG A 38 -3.45 10.98 -2.83
CA ARG A 38 -2.15 11.65 -2.64
C ARG A 38 -1.78 12.50 -3.86
N ILE A 39 -2.01 11.99 -5.06
CA ILE A 39 -1.79 12.71 -6.31
C ILE A 39 -2.72 13.93 -6.38
N ALA A 40 -4.03 13.73 -6.18
CA ALA A 40 -5.00 14.82 -6.23
C ALA A 40 -4.71 15.91 -5.18
N PHE A 41 -4.25 15.52 -3.98
CA PHE A 41 -3.79 16.46 -2.96
C PHE A 41 -2.57 17.27 -3.44
N ALA A 42 -1.57 16.60 -4.01
CA ALA A 42 -0.38 17.25 -4.51
C ALA A 42 -0.69 18.22 -5.66
N GLU A 43 -1.58 17.84 -6.57
CA GLU A 43 -2.02 18.68 -7.70
C GLU A 43 -2.76 19.93 -7.22
N ALA A 44 -3.68 19.79 -6.26
CA ALA A 44 -4.38 20.93 -5.67
C ALA A 44 -3.40 21.86 -4.92
N ALA A 45 -2.49 21.29 -4.12
CA ALA A 45 -1.49 22.07 -3.39
C ALA A 45 -0.49 22.79 -4.33
N LYS A 46 -0.17 22.21 -5.49
CA LYS A 46 0.75 22.80 -6.47
C LYS A 46 0.25 24.14 -7.02
N LYS A 47 -1.07 24.40 -6.99
CA LYS A 47 -1.66 25.68 -7.40
C LYS A 47 -1.26 26.84 -6.49
N ALA A 48 -0.83 26.56 -5.27
CA ALA A 48 -0.27 27.57 -4.36
C ALA A 48 1.16 28.00 -4.70
N LYS A 49 1.82 27.36 -5.68
CA LYS A 49 3.21 27.68 -6.02
C LYS A 49 3.33 29.14 -6.45
N GLY A 50 4.12 29.91 -5.71
CA GLY A 50 4.38 31.33 -5.98
C GLY A 50 3.50 32.29 -5.18
N LEU A 51 2.44 31.79 -4.53
CA LEU A 51 1.62 32.61 -3.63
C LEU A 51 2.26 32.67 -2.25
N LYS A 52 2.28 33.88 -1.66
CA LYS A 52 2.84 34.16 -0.34
C LYS A 52 1.72 34.62 0.60
N GLY A 53 1.95 34.46 1.90
CA GLY A 53 0.99 34.84 2.93
C GLY A 53 -0.17 33.85 3.06
N LEU A 54 -1.28 34.35 3.61
CA LEU A 54 -2.49 33.57 3.85
C LEU A 54 -3.53 33.84 2.75
N ALA A 55 -4.34 32.82 2.48
CA ALA A 55 -5.51 32.92 1.64
C ALA A 55 -6.66 33.65 2.36
N PRO A 56 -7.76 34.01 1.67
CA PRO A 56 -8.86 34.78 2.26
C PRO A 56 -9.53 34.13 3.47
N ASP A 57 -9.43 32.80 3.59
CA ASP A 57 -9.96 32.02 4.71
C ASP A 57 -8.99 31.90 5.89
N GLY A 58 -7.85 32.60 5.84
CA GLY A 58 -6.80 32.58 6.87
C GLY A 58 -5.93 31.32 6.86
N LEU A 59 -6.12 30.42 5.89
CA LEU A 59 -5.27 29.24 5.72
C LEU A 59 -4.07 29.54 4.82
N PRO A 60 -2.97 28.77 4.93
CA PRO A 60 -1.95 28.77 3.89
C PRO A 60 -2.57 28.44 2.53
N TRP A 61 -2.13 29.13 1.47
CA TRP A 61 -2.67 28.95 0.11
C TRP A 61 -2.77 27.49 -0.35
N ALA A 62 -1.80 26.65 0.01
CA ALA A 62 -1.85 25.22 -0.31
C ALA A 62 -3.04 24.51 0.35
N ALA A 63 -3.34 24.83 1.61
CA ALA A 63 -4.47 24.26 2.33
C ALA A 63 -5.81 24.80 1.80
N HIS A 64 -5.85 26.07 1.39
CA HIS A 64 -7.01 26.69 0.75
C HIS A 64 -7.42 25.94 -0.52
N PHE A 65 -6.50 25.75 -1.49
CA PHE A 65 -6.81 25.03 -2.73
C PHE A 65 -7.15 23.56 -2.52
N VAL A 66 -6.46 22.89 -1.59
CA VAL A 66 -6.81 21.51 -1.20
C VAL A 66 -8.24 21.46 -0.67
N LYS A 67 -8.63 22.40 0.17
CA LYS A 67 -9.99 22.47 0.73
C LYS A 67 -11.01 22.74 -0.36
N GLU A 68 -10.81 23.73 -1.22
CA GLU A 68 -11.73 24.01 -2.33
C GLU A 68 -11.89 22.82 -3.28
N GLU A 69 -10.79 22.15 -3.63
CA GLU A 69 -10.83 21.14 -4.69
C GLU A 69 -11.21 19.76 -4.21
N LEU A 70 -10.90 19.41 -2.96
CA LEU A 70 -11.07 18.06 -2.43
C LEU A 70 -12.18 17.93 -1.39
N SER A 71 -12.78 19.03 -0.94
CA SER A 71 -13.94 18.98 -0.04
C SER A 71 -15.09 18.20 -0.70
N GLY A 72 -15.67 17.25 0.03
CA GLY A 72 -16.77 16.40 -0.43
C GLY A 72 -16.39 15.34 -1.48
N LYS A 73 -15.23 15.42 -2.14
CA LYS A 73 -14.82 14.42 -3.13
C LYS A 73 -14.32 13.17 -2.41
N THR A 74 -14.61 12.00 -2.94
CA THR A 74 -13.99 10.73 -2.53
C THR A 74 -13.19 10.11 -3.67
N ALA A 75 -12.33 9.13 -3.38
CA ALA A 75 -11.71 8.34 -4.45
C ALA A 75 -12.79 7.68 -5.33
N PRO A 76 -12.54 7.52 -6.65
CA PRO A 76 -13.41 6.79 -7.57
C PRO A 76 -13.81 5.41 -7.00
N LYS A 77 -15.04 4.97 -7.26
CA LYS A 77 -15.56 3.71 -6.68
C LYS A 77 -14.77 2.50 -7.15
N GLU A 78 -14.24 2.56 -8.37
CA GLU A 78 -13.45 1.52 -9.03
C GLU A 78 -12.13 1.26 -8.32
N LEU A 79 -11.55 2.30 -7.69
CA LEU A 79 -10.31 2.20 -6.93
C LEU A 79 -10.53 1.78 -5.47
N LYS A 80 -11.80 1.69 -5.02
CA LYS A 80 -12.09 1.27 -3.65
C LYS A 80 -11.82 -0.21 -3.51
N TYR A 81 -11.04 -0.55 -2.49
CA TYR A 81 -10.77 -1.94 -2.14
C TYR A 81 -12.05 -2.64 -1.73
N VAL A 82 -12.48 -3.63 -2.52
CA VAL A 82 -13.54 -4.56 -2.16
C VAL A 82 -12.90 -5.76 -1.47
N LYS A 83 -13.28 -6.00 -0.21
CA LYS A 83 -12.78 -7.15 0.53
C LYS A 83 -13.41 -8.41 -0.06
N LYS A 84 -12.58 -9.36 -0.50
CA LYS A 84 -13.06 -10.66 -0.95
C LYS A 84 -13.63 -11.44 0.25
N PRO A 85 -14.65 -12.30 0.05
CA PRO A 85 -15.10 -13.20 1.08
C PRO A 85 -13.99 -14.20 1.43
N LYS A 86 -13.88 -14.57 2.72
CA LYS A 86 -12.75 -15.39 3.22
C LYS A 86 -12.56 -16.71 2.47
N TRP A 87 -13.64 -17.40 2.14
CA TRP A 87 -13.59 -18.69 1.43
C TRP A 87 -12.93 -18.57 0.05
N LEU A 88 -13.11 -17.43 -0.63
CA LEU A 88 -12.50 -17.17 -1.92
C LEU A 88 -11.00 -16.90 -1.77
N GLU A 89 -10.60 -16.17 -0.72
CA GLU A 89 -9.18 -15.97 -0.39
C GLU A 89 -8.48 -17.30 -0.06
N GLU A 90 -9.14 -18.19 0.68
CA GLU A 90 -8.62 -19.52 1.00
C GLU A 90 -8.49 -20.38 -0.26
N LEU A 91 -9.51 -20.40 -1.12
CA LEU A 91 -9.47 -21.14 -2.38
C LEU A 91 -8.34 -20.65 -3.29
N GLU A 92 -8.12 -19.33 -3.38
CA GLU A 92 -7.00 -18.75 -4.15
C GLU A 92 -5.63 -19.19 -3.61
N LYS A 93 -5.45 -19.25 -2.29
CA LYS A 93 -4.22 -19.75 -1.67
C LYS A 93 -3.97 -21.23 -1.97
N VAL A 94 -5.02 -22.06 -1.90
CA VAL A 94 -4.92 -23.48 -2.22
C VAL A 94 -4.54 -23.66 -3.69
N LYS A 95 -5.21 -22.95 -4.61
CA LYS A 95 -4.87 -22.97 -6.04
C LYS A 95 -3.43 -22.55 -6.30
N ALA A 96 -2.97 -21.45 -5.71
CA ALA A 96 -1.59 -20.98 -5.86
C ALA A 96 -0.57 -22.01 -5.33
N SER A 97 -0.90 -22.68 -4.22
CA SER A 97 -0.06 -23.75 -3.66
C SER A 97 0.00 -24.97 -4.59
N MET A 98 -1.14 -25.37 -5.17
CA MET A 98 -1.21 -26.47 -6.14
C MET A 98 -0.45 -26.15 -7.43
N GLU A 99 -0.56 -24.93 -7.95
CA GLU A 99 0.23 -24.49 -9.12
C GLU A 99 1.73 -24.51 -8.85
N LEU A 100 2.15 -24.05 -7.67
CA LEU A 100 3.56 -24.11 -7.26
C LEU A 100 4.04 -25.56 -7.18
N LEU A 101 3.27 -26.45 -6.54
CA LEU A 101 3.59 -27.88 -6.48
C LEU A 101 3.68 -28.51 -7.87
N ALA A 102 2.74 -28.21 -8.76
CA ALA A 102 2.77 -28.69 -10.14
C ALA A 102 4.04 -28.24 -10.87
N ARG A 103 4.47 -26.98 -10.69
CA ARG A 103 5.73 -26.47 -11.27
C ARG A 103 6.96 -27.16 -10.68
N ILE A 104 6.97 -27.42 -9.38
CA ILE A 104 8.06 -28.14 -8.71
C ILE A 104 8.15 -29.57 -9.25
N CYS A 105 7.02 -30.29 -9.32
CA CYS A 105 6.96 -31.64 -9.85
C CYS A 105 7.36 -31.71 -11.32
N ALA A 106 6.97 -30.73 -12.15
CA ALA A 106 7.36 -30.67 -13.55
C ALA A 106 8.87 -30.41 -13.76
N ARG A 107 9.53 -29.77 -12.79
CA ARG A 107 10.96 -29.46 -12.82
C ARG A 107 11.82 -30.53 -12.15
N ALA A 108 11.23 -31.36 -11.31
CA ALA A 108 11.92 -32.48 -10.68
C ALA A 108 12.14 -33.59 -11.71
N PRO A 109 13.36 -34.15 -11.84
CA PRO A 109 13.56 -35.34 -12.64
C PRO A 109 12.72 -36.48 -12.03
N PRO A 110 12.11 -37.34 -12.85
CA PRO A 110 11.35 -38.46 -12.34
C PRO A 110 12.23 -39.32 -11.41
N PRO A 111 11.68 -39.83 -10.29
CA PRO A 111 12.46 -40.57 -9.27
C PRO A 111 13.09 -41.87 -9.79
N TYR A 112 12.74 -42.30 -11.01
CA TYR A 112 13.30 -43.46 -11.70
C TYR A 112 14.37 -43.12 -12.75
N ALA A 113 14.82 -41.87 -12.85
CA ALA A 113 15.98 -41.49 -13.67
C ALA A 113 17.26 -42.09 -13.06
N LYS A 114 17.41 -43.41 -13.20
CA LYS A 114 18.60 -44.18 -12.83
C LYS A 114 19.78 -43.54 -13.54
N THR A 115 20.79 -43.11 -12.79
CA THR A 115 22.13 -42.86 -13.33
C THR A 115 22.55 -44.09 -14.12
N PRO A 116 23.00 -43.98 -15.39
CA PRO A 116 23.49 -45.13 -16.12
C PRO A 116 24.66 -45.74 -15.33
N PRO A 117 24.79 -47.08 -15.29
CA PRO A 117 25.90 -47.73 -14.61
C PRO A 117 27.21 -47.22 -15.20
N LYS A 118 28.15 -46.81 -14.34
CA LYS A 118 29.50 -46.46 -14.76
C LYS A 118 30.12 -47.71 -15.40
N SER A 119 30.45 -47.61 -16.68
CA SER A 119 31.24 -48.59 -17.45
C SER A 119 32.66 -48.67 -16.91
#